data_AF-A0A3D4LRJ1-F1
#
_entry.id   AF-A0A3D4LRJ1-F1
#
_cell.length_a   1.000
_cell.length_b   1.000
_cell.length_c   1.000
_cell.angle_alpha   90.00
_cell.angle_beta   90.00
_cell.angle_gamma   90.00
#
_symmetry.space_group_name_H-M   'P 1'
#
loop_
_entity.id
_entity.type
_entity.pdbx_description
1 polymer ?
#
loop_
_entity_poly.entity_id
_entity_poly.type
_entity_poly.pdbx_seq_one_letter_code
_entity_poly.pdbx_strand_id
1 'polypeptide(L)'
;QGLLLMIPNMYKIAGEQLPCVFDVSARTVSTHALNIFGDHSDVYACRQTGFAMLAETNPQEVMDLSPVAHLASLEGKVPFINFFDGFRTSHEIQKIEKWDYEDLKEMCPMDAVEEFRAHALNPEHPAARGSHENGDVFFQHREACNKAYDELPAVVEKYMGKI
;
A
#
# COMPACT_ATOMS: atom_id res chain seq x y z
N GLN A 1 -11.98 -1.77 12.43
CA GLN A 1 -13.27 -1.41 11.79
C GLN A 1 -13.13 -0.41 10.66
N GLY A 2 -12.43 0.72 10.84
CA GLY A 2 -12.25 1.71 9.77
C GLY A 2 -11.74 1.09 8.46
N LEU A 3 -10.74 0.21 8.53
CA LEU A 3 -10.18 -0.47 7.36
C LEU A 3 -11.22 -1.29 6.57
N LEU A 4 -12.18 -1.95 7.23
CA LEU A 4 -13.23 -2.71 6.54
C LEU A 4 -14.13 -1.82 5.67
N LEU A 5 -14.34 -0.57 6.08
CA LEU A 5 -15.12 0.41 5.33
C LEU A 5 -14.36 0.93 4.10
N MET A 6 -13.04 0.72 4.04
CA MET A 6 -12.20 1.10 2.90
C MET A 6 -12.10 0.00 1.84
N ILE A 7 -12.44 -1.26 2.16
CA ILE A 7 -12.33 -2.42 1.25
C ILE A 7 -12.87 -2.15 -0.17
N PRO A 8 -14.08 -1.57 -0.36
CA PRO A 8 -14.59 -1.30 -1.71
C PRO A 8 -13.69 -0.37 -2.52
N ASN A 9 -13.12 0.66 -1.88
CA ASN A 9 -12.19 1.58 -2.54
C ASN A 9 -10.82 0.95 -2.75
N MET A 10 -10.37 0.04 -1.88
CA MET A 10 -9.09 -0.66 -2.06
C MET A 10 -9.06 -1.44 -3.38
N TYR A 11 -10.14 -2.15 -3.73
CA TYR A 11 -10.24 -2.79 -5.04
C TYR A 11 -10.10 -1.82 -6.21
N LYS A 12 -10.65 -0.60 -6.08
CA LYS A 12 -10.55 0.45 -7.11
C LYS A 12 -9.16 1.05 -7.19
N ILE A 13 -8.52 1.33 -6.05
CA ILE A 13 -7.16 1.87 -5.98
C ILE A 13 -6.17 0.88 -6.62
N ALA A 14 -6.25 -0.41 -6.24
CA ALA A 14 -5.39 -1.45 -6.78
C ALA A 14 -5.70 -1.76 -8.26
N GLY A 15 -6.97 -1.79 -8.63
CA GLY A 15 -7.40 -2.03 -10.02
C GLY A 15 -7.01 -0.90 -10.98
N GLU A 16 -6.89 0.33 -10.49
CA GLU A 16 -6.40 1.50 -11.26
C GLU A 16 -4.88 1.69 -11.13
N GLN A 17 -4.16 0.75 -10.50
CA GLN A 17 -2.70 0.77 -10.32
C GLN A 17 -2.18 2.09 -9.73
N LEU A 18 -2.90 2.62 -8.72
CA LEU A 18 -2.56 3.89 -8.11
C LEU A 18 -1.55 3.67 -6.97
N PRO A 19 -0.39 4.35 -6.99
CA PRO A 19 0.55 4.32 -5.88
C PRO A 19 -0.11 4.95 -4.64
N CYS A 20 -0.21 4.15 -3.59
CA CYS A 20 -0.84 4.51 -2.32
C CYS A 20 -0.23 3.68 -1.18
N VAL A 21 -0.22 4.22 0.03
CA VAL A 21 0.17 3.50 1.26
C VAL A 21 -0.87 3.78 2.32
N PHE A 22 -1.40 2.72 2.93
CA PHE A 22 -2.22 2.76 4.12
C PHE A 22 -1.40 2.25 5.30
N ASP A 23 -1.03 3.15 6.21
CA ASP A 23 -0.42 2.78 7.49
C ASP A 23 -1.51 2.35 8.48
N VAL A 24 -1.47 1.06 8.87
CA VAL A 24 -2.50 0.43 9.68
C VAL A 24 -1.91 -0.09 10.98
N SER A 25 -2.32 0.49 12.10
CA SER A 25 -2.21 -0.14 13.41
C SER A 25 -3.23 -1.28 13.49
N ALA A 26 -2.81 -2.50 13.14
CA ALA A 26 -3.67 -3.69 13.00
C ALA A 26 -4.43 -4.00 14.30
N ARG A 27 -5.71 -4.34 14.17
CA ARG A 27 -6.65 -4.41 15.29
C ARG A 27 -7.72 -5.48 15.10
N THR A 28 -8.13 -6.09 16.23
CA THR A 28 -9.28 -6.99 16.28
C THR A 28 -10.56 -6.43 15.67
N VAL A 29 -11.15 -7.19 14.75
CA VAL A 29 -12.51 -7.00 14.22
C VAL A 29 -13.52 -7.42 15.28
N SER A 30 -14.50 -6.55 15.55
CA SER A 30 -15.62 -6.87 16.45
C SER A 30 -16.43 -8.04 15.89
N THR A 31 -16.49 -9.13 16.65
CA THR A 31 -17.30 -10.32 16.34
C THR A 31 -18.43 -10.45 17.36
N HIS A 32 -18.24 -11.23 18.43
CA HIS A 32 -19.15 -11.33 19.57
C HIS A 32 -19.06 -10.12 20.51
N ALA A 33 -17.92 -9.42 20.51
CA ALA A 33 -17.65 -8.23 21.31
C ALA A 33 -16.67 -7.30 20.58
N LEU A 34 -16.70 -6.02 20.98
CA LEU A 34 -15.74 -5.02 20.53
C LEU A 34 -14.39 -5.27 21.22
N ASN A 35 -13.32 -5.27 20.44
CA ASN A 35 -11.95 -5.24 20.96
C ASN A 35 -11.17 -4.12 20.25
N ILE A 36 -10.39 -3.36 21.03
CA ILE A 36 -9.54 -2.27 20.54
C ILE A 36 -8.07 -2.70 20.37
N PHE A 37 -7.68 -3.85 20.92
CA PHE A 37 -6.31 -4.34 20.93
C PHE A 37 -5.90 -5.00 19.61
N GLY A 38 -4.59 -5.20 19.46
CA GLY A 38 -3.96 -5.70 18.25
C GLY A 38 -4.18 -7.20 18.00
N ASP A 39 -4.59 -7.50 16.76
CA ASP A 39 -4.40 -8.76 16.05
C ASP A 39 -4.49 -8.45 14.54
N HIS A 40 -4.42 -9.46 13.68
CA HIS A 40 -4.39 -9.25 12.22
C HIS A 40 -5.74 -9.45 11.52
N SER A 41 -6.85 -9.52 12.27
CA SER A 41 -8.15 -9.84 11.68
C SER A 41 -8.67 -8.77 10.71
N ASP A 42 -8.32 -7.50 10.90
CA ASP A 42 -8.71 -6.42 9.99
C ASP A 42 -7.86 -6.40 8.71
N VAL A 43 -6.53 -6.50 8.82
CA VAL A 43 -5.64 -6.55 7.65
C VAL A 43 -5.87 -7.81 6.81
N TYR A 44 -6.10 -8.97 7.43
CA TYR A 44 -6.41 -10.20 6.69
C TYR A 44 -7.79 -10.20 6.04
N ALA A 45 -8.73 -9.36 6.50
CA ALA A 45 -9.98 -9.12 5.78
C ALA A 45 -9.78 -8.38 4.45
N CYS A 46 -8.59 -7.79 4.24
CA CYS A 46 -8.24 -7.00 3.05
C CYS A 46 -7.27 -7.72 2.10
N ARG A 47 -6.79 -8.93 2.42
CA ARG A 47 -5.75 -9.65 1.65
C ARG A 47 -6.09 -9.87 0.17
N GLN A 48 -7.37 -9.92 -0.16
CA GLN A 48 -7.86 -10.16 -1.52
C GLN A 48 -8.10 -8.87 -2.33
N THR A 49 -7.85 -7.69 -1.75
CA THR A 49 -8.16 -6.39 -2.39
C THR A 49 -7.19 -6.02 -3.51
N GLY A 50 -6.06 -6.71 -3.62
CA GLY A 50 -4.96 -6.36 -4.53
C GLY A 50 -3.92 -5.41 -3.94
N PHE A 51 -4.04 -5.04 -2.67
CA PHE A 51 -2.94 -4.34 -2.00
C PHE A 51 -1.81 -5.31 -1.65
N ALA A 52 -0.58 -4.86 -1.82
CA ALA A 52 0.57 -5.49 -1.18
C ALA A 52 0.48 -5.30 0.33
N MET A 53 1.03 -6.24 1.10
CA MET A 53 0.98 -6.20 2.56
C MET A 53 2.40 -6.30 3.11
N LEU A 54 2.87 -5.24 3.77
CA LEU A 54 4.17 -5.19 4.42
C LEU A 54 3.96 -5.09 5.93
N ALA A 55 4.55 -6.02 6.68
CA ALA A 55 4.36 -6.16 8.12
C ALA A 55 5.62 -5.71 8.87
N GLU A 56 5.45 -4.93 9.93
CA GLU A 56 6.53 -4.35 10.72
C GLU A 56 6.37 -4.79 12.17
N THR A 57 7.44 -5.32 12.78
CA THR A 57 7.34 -6.05 14.05
C THR A 57 7.71 -5.23 15.28
N ASN A 58 8.36 -4.09 15.11
CA ASN A 58 8.82 -3.22 16.20
C ASN A 58 8.91 -1.75 15.74
N PRO A 59 8.99 -0.76 16.66
CA PRO A 59 9.03 0.66 16.29
C PRO A 59 10.19 1.08 15.38
N GLN A 60 11.34 0.38 15.40
CA GLN A 60 12.44 0.66 14.47
C GLN A 60 12.08 0.19 13.06
N GLU A 61 11.57 -1.03 12.92
CA GLU A 61 11.07 -1.53 11.63
C GLU A 61 9.96 -0.66 11.06
N VAL A 62 9.10 -0.06 11.90
CA VAL A 62 8.11 0.92 11.43
C VAL A 62 8.78 2.12 10.76
N MET A 63 9.85 2.65 11.36
CA MET A 63 10.61 3.76 10.79
C MET A 63 11.36 3.36 9.50
N ASP A 64 11.89 2.15 9.44
CA ASP A 64 12.76 1.69 8.34
C ASP A 64 11.95 1.18 7.14
N LEU A 65 10.86 0.46 7.37
CA LEU A 65 10.09 -0.20 6.30
C LEU A 65 8.96 0.66 5.73
N SER A 66 8.48 1.66 6.46
CA SER A 66 7.49 2.61 5.94
C SER A 66 7.97 3.29 4.64
N PRO A 67 9.21 3.82 4.55
CA PRO A 67 9.73 4.32 3.29
C PRO A 67 9.81 3.27 2.17
N VAL A 68 10.11 1.99 2.49
CA VAL A 68 10.06 0.90 1.49
C VAL A 68 8.67 0.82 0.87
N ALA A 69 7.61 0.81 1.68
CA ALA A 69 6.23 0.77 1.19
C ALA A 69 5.92 1.97 0.28
N HIS A 70 6.32 3.18 0.66
CA HIS A 70 6.11 4.39 -0.14
C HIS A 70 6.85 4.36 -1.49
N LEU A 71 8.14 4.02 -1.46
CA LEU A 71 8.99 4.03 -2.65
C LEU A 71 8.64 2.87 -3.60
N ALA A 72 8.37 1.69 -3.06
CA ALA A 72 7.94 0.53 -3.85
C ALA A 72 6.55 0.71 -4.44
N SER A 73 5.63 1.39 -3.72
CA SER A 73 4.31 1.73 -4.25
C SER A 73 4.40 2.65 -5.47
N LEU A 74 5.28 3.67 -5.43
CA LEU A 74 5.53 4.58 -6.56
C LEU A 74 6.08 3.86 -7.79
N GLU A 75 7.15 3.07 -7.64
CA GLU A 75 7.78 2.39 -8.77
C GLU A 75 6.97 1.19 -9.27
N GLY A 76 6.41 0.40 -8.35
CA GLY A 76 5.68 -0.83 -8.66
C GLY A 76 4.22 -0.61 -9.07
N LYS A 77 3.66 0.59 -8.86
CA LYS A 77 2.26 0.93 -9.16
C LYS A 77 1.23 0.00 -8.49
N VAL A 78 1.63 -0.60 -7.37
CA VAL A 78 0.77 -1.44 -6.53
C VAL A 78 0.63 -0.75 -5.17
N PRO A 79 -0.59 -0.54 -4.67
CA PRO A 79 -0.78 0.09 -3.37
C PRO A 79 -0.42 -0.85 -2.21
N PHE A 80 -0.02 -0.29 -1.07
CA PHE A 80 0.45 -1.03 0.10
C PHE A 80 -0.47 -0.85 1.31
N ILE A 81 -0.71 -1.93 2.04
CA ILE A 81 -1.07 -1.91 3.46
C ILE A 81 0.25 -2.10 4.20
N ASN A 82 0.75 -1.02 4.79
CA ASN A 82 1.90 -1.06 5.67
C ASN A 82 1.38 -1.17 7.10
N PHE A 83 1.64 -2.28 7.80
CA PHE A 83 0.95 -2.54 9.06
C PHE A 83 1.84 -3.07 10.17
N PHE A 84 1.45 -2.72 11.40
CA PHE A 84 2.11 -3.08 12.64
C PHE A 84 1.08 -3.33 13.73
N ASP A 85 1.46 -4.10 14.76
CA ASP A 85 0.52 -4.57 15.77
C ASP A 85 -0.02 -3.42 16.63
N GLY A 86 -1.35 -3.32 16.69
CA GLY A 86 -2.04 -2.34 17.53
C GLY A 86 -1.72 -2.52 19.02
N PHE A 87 -1.42 -1.41 19.69
CA PHE A 87 -0.88 -1.32 21.04
C PHE A 87 0.52 -1.95 21.21
N ARG A 88 0.72 -3.20 20.77
CA ARG A 88 1.98 -3.93 20.97
C ARG A 88 3.17 -3.25 20.30
N THR A 89 2.97 -2.66 19.12
CA THR A 89 4.00 -1.88 18.41
C THR A 89 3.59 -0.41 18.32
N SER A 90 2.32 -0.13 18.01
CA SER A 90 1.87 1.25 17.76
C SER A 90 1.93 2.19 18.97
N HIS A 91 1.98 1.64 20.19
CA HIS A 91 2.10 2.40 21.44
C HIS A 91 3.34 2.02 22.26
N GLU A 92 4.23 1.21 21.68
CA GLU A 92 5.50 0.86 22.31
C GLU A 92 6.46 2.05 22.18
N ILE A 93 7.03 2.48 23.31
CA ILE A 93 8.06 3.53 23.31
C ILE A 93 9.42 2.85 23.30
N GLN A 94 10.15 3.05 22.21
CA GLN A 94 11.52 2.57 22.04
C GLN A 94 12.40 3.75 21.59
N LYS A 95 13.66 3.76 22.02
CA LYS A 95 14.66 4.64 21.43
C LYS A 95 15.03 4.07 20.06
N ILE A 96 14.70 4.81 19.01
CA ILE A 96 14.97 4.44 17.61
C ILE A 96 15.93 5.42 16.96
N GLU A 97 16.52 5.00 15.85
CA GLU A 97 17.12 5.88 14.86
C GLU A 97 16.05 6.29 13.84
N LYS A 98 16.12 7.53 13.36
CA LYS A 98 15.12 8.10 12.45
C LYS A 98 15.80 8.58 11.18
N TRP A 99 15.07 8.50 10.07
CA TRP A 99 15.49 9.10 8.82
C TRP A 99 15.40 10.63 8.86
N ASP A 100 16.36 11.29 8.24
CA ASP A 100 16.22 12.68 7.84
C ASP A 100 15.50 12.74 6.48
N TYR A 101 14.68 13.78 6.28
CA TYR A 101 13.84 13.87 5.08
C TYR A 101 14.67 14.11 3.81
N GLU A 102 15.86 14.68 3.92
CA GLU A 102 16.76 14.83 2.77
C GLU A 102 17.26 13.48 2.27
N ASP A 103 17.59 12.54 3.18
CA ASP A 103 17.98 11.17 2.80
C ASP A 103 16.83 10.46 2.06
N LEU A 104 15.61 10.56 2.61
CA LEU A 104 14.41 9.97 1.98
C LEU A 104 14.13 10.57 0.59
N LYS A 105 14.39 11.87 0.43
CA LYS A 105 14.22 12.57 -0.83
C LYS A 105 15.22 12.12 -1.89
N GLU A 106 16.46 11.84 -1.50
CA GLU A 106 17.48 11.28 -2.42
C GLU A 106 17.12 9.87 -2.90
N MET A 107 16.39 9.09 -2.10
CA MET A 107 15.93 7.75 -2.48
C MET A 107 14.70 7.73 -3.39
N CYS A 108 13.96 8.85 -3.47
CA CYS A 108 12.68 8.96 -4.17
C CYS A 108 12.82 8.78 -5.70
N PRO A 109 12.09 7.84 -6.33
CA PRO A 109 12.12 7.65 -7.78
C PRO A 109 11.35 8.77 -8.49
N MET A 110 12.01 9.90 -8.74
CA MET A 110 11.36 11.09 -9.32
C MET A 110 10.76 10.84 -10.71
N ASP A 111 11.35 9.97 -11.52
CA ASP A 111 10.78 9.57 -12.82
C ASP A 111 9.40 8.90 -12.66
N ALA A 112 9.22 8.05 -11.63
CA ALA A 112 7.94 7.42 -11.34
C ALA A 112 6.91 8.43 -10.80
N VAL A 113 7.36 9.43 -10.04
CA VAL A 113 6.52 10.55 -9.58
C VAL A 113 6.03 11.38 -10.77
N GLU A 114 6.91 11.67 -11.73
CA GLU A 114 6.56 12.38 -12.95
C GLU A 114 5.58 11.59 -13.80
N GLU A 115 5.78 10.29 -13.96
CA GLU A 115 4.84 9.39 -14.65
C GLU A 115 3.46 9.39 -13.98
N PHE A 116 3.42 9.26 -12.66
CA PHE A 116 2.17 9.33 -11.89
C PHE A 116 1.42 10.65 -12.10
N ARG A 117 2.15 11.77 -12.11
CA ARG A 117 1.57 13.10 -12.39
C ARG A 117 1.03 13.21 -13.81
N ALA A 118 1.76 12.69 -14.79
CA ALA A 118 1.32 12.67 -16.19
C ALA A 118 0.05 11.81 -16.38
N HIS A 119 -0.11 10.76 -15.58
CA HIS A 119 -1.28 9.88 -15.58
C HIS A 119 -2.49 10.46 -14.82
N ALA A 120 -2.36 11.62 -14.19
CA ALA A 120 -3.46 12.25 -13.45
C ALA A 120 -4.58 12.74 -14.39
N LEU A 121 -5.81 12.75 -13.87
CA LEU A 121 -6.95 13.32 -14.59
C LEU A 121 -6.76 14.83 -14.77
N ASN A 122 -6.64 15.27 -16.02
CA ASN A 122 -6.46 16.66 -16.38
C ASN A 122 -7.26 16.96 -17.66
N PRO A 123 -8.09 18.04 -17.71
CA PRO A 123 -8.81 18.43 -18.92
C PRO A 123 -7.92 18.72 -20.13
N GLU A 124 -6.66 19.14 -19.94
CA GLU A 124 -5.70 19.40 -21.02
C GLU A 124 -5.18 18.11 -21.68
N HIS A 125 -5.26 16.98 -20.98
CA HIS A 125 -4.90 15.65 -21.48
C HIS A 125 -5.85 14.58 -20.88
N PRO A 126 -7.14 14.57 -21.31
CA PRO A 126 -8.18 13.83 -20.62
C PRO A 126 -8.07 12.32 -20.85
N ALA A 127 -8.42 11.55 -19.82
CA ALA A 127 -8.53 10.10 -19.89
C ALA A 127 -9.83 9.63 -19.19
N ALA A 128 -10.42 8.54 -19.69
CA ALA A 128 -11.56 7.88 -19.05
C ALA A 128 -11.07 6.69 -18.22
N ARG A 129 -11.63 6.50 -17.03
CA ARG A 129 -11.28 5.39 -16.12
C ARG A 129 -12.50 4.93 -15.33
N GLY A 130 -12.51 3.66 -14.93
CA GLY A 130 -13.61 3.08 -14.15
C GLY A 130 -14.91 2.88 -14.96
N SER A 131 -14.78 2.57 -16.24
CA SER A 131 -15.91 2.21 -17.10
C SER A 131 -16.60 0.91 -16.67
N HIS A 132 -17.80 0.71 -17.18
CA HIS A 132 -18.48 -0.58 -17.15
C HIS A 132 -17.97 -1.47 -18.28
N GLU A 133 -17.67 -2.73 -17.98
CA GLU A 133 -17.24 -3.74 -18.96
C GLU A 133 -18.16 -4.95 -18.93
N ASN A 134 -18.44 -5.52 -20.11
CA ASN A 134 -19.17 -6.77 -20.24
C ASN A 134 -18.23 -7.97 -20.08
N GLY A 135 -18.80 -9.17 -20.01
CA GLY A 135 -18.03 -10.42 -19.83
C GLY A 135 -17.17 -10.84 -21.03
N ASP A 136 -17.23 -10.13 -22.15
CA ASP A 136 -16.42 -10.37 -23.35
C ASP A 136 -14.97 -9.88 -23.20
N VAL A 137 -14.72 -8.84 -22.38
CA VAL A 137 -13.39 -8.23 -22.21
C VAL A 137 -12.92 -8.14 -20.76
N PHE A 138 -13.84 -8.19 -19.78
CA PHE A 138 -13.50 -7.94 -18.38
C PHE A 138 -12.39 -8.83 -17.84
N PHE A 139 -12.39 -10.11 -18.20
CA PHE A 139 -11.41 -11.05 -17.68
C PHE A 139 -10.00 -10.73 -18.21
N GLN A 140 -9.89 -10.43 -19.51
CA GLN A 140 -8.62 -10.06 -20.13
C GLN A 140 -8.03 -8.79 -19.52
N HIS A 141 -8.87 -7.77 -19.30
CA HIS A 141 -8.42 -6.53 -18.66
C HIS A 141 -8.07 -6.74 -17.18
N ARG A 142 -8.77 -7.65 -16.47
CA ARG A 142 -8.43 -7.98 -15.08
C ARG A 142 -7.05 -8.61 -14.94
N GLU A 143 -6.64 -9.45 -15.90
CA GLU A 143 -5.33 -10.12 -15.92
C GLU A 143 -4.21 -9.23 -16.51
N ALA A 144 -4.55 -8.09 -17.13
CA ALA A 144 -3.56 -7.17 -17.68
C ALA A 144 -2.62 -6.58 -16.63
N CYS A 145 -3.02 -6.57 -15.35
CA CYS A 145 -2.18 -6.07 -14.27
C CYS A 145 -1.13 -7.08 -13.77
N ASN A 146 -1.16 -8.35 -14.20
CA ASN A 146 -0.35 -9.43 -13.61
C ASN A 146 1.14 -9.08 -13.53
N LYS A 147 1.69 -8.51 -14.59
CA LYS A 147 3.09 -8.09 -14.67
C LYS A 147 3.50 -7.18 -13.50
N ALA A 148 2.65 -6.23 -13.11
CA ALA A 148 2.96 -5.32 -12.01
C ALA A 148 3.07 -6.07 -10.67
N TYR A 149 2.25 -7.10 -10.45
CA TYR A 149 2.30 -7.93 -9.25
C TYR A 149 3.48 -8.92 -9.28
N ASP A 150 3.80 -9.49 -10.45
CA ASP A 150 4.93 -10.40 -10.64
C ASP A 150 6.28 -9.71 -10.40
N GLU A 151 6.40 -8.44 -10.80
CA GLU A 151 7.62 -7.63 -10.65
C GLU A 151 7.76 -6.98 -9.27
N LEU A 152 6.65 -6.82 -8.53
CA LEU A 152 6.62 -6.11 -7.25
C LEU A 152 7.62 -6.64 -6.20
N PRO A 153 7.81 -7.96 -6.00
CA PRO A 153 8.75 -8.46 -5.00
C PRO A 153 10.18 -7.95 -5.22
N ALA A 154 10.64 -7.87 -6.48
CA ALA A 154 11.96 -7.37 -6.82
C ALA A 154 12.07 -5.86 -6.56
N VAL A 155 10.99 -5.10 -6.79
CA VAL A 155 10.92 -3.66 -6.46
C VAL A 155 11.02 -3.46 -4.95
N VAL A 156 10.33 -4.27 -4.15
CA VAL A 156 10.40 -4.20 -2.68
C VAL A 156 11.81 -4.54 -2.19
N GLU A 157 12.41 -5.62 -2.68
CA GLU A 157 13.78 -6.02 -2.31
C GLU A 157 14.81 -4.92 -2.67
N LYS A 158 14.66 -4.29 -3.84
CA LYS A 158 15.48 -3.13 -4.25
C LYS A 158 15.44 -2.00 -3.22
N TYR A 159 14.25 -1.66 -2.69
CA TYR A 159 14.12 -0.58 -1.72
C TYR A 159 14.51 -0.99 -0.30
N MET A 160 14.29 -2.25 0.09
CA MET A 160 14.86 -2.80 1.32
C MET A 160 16.39 -2.75 1.32
N GLY A 161 17.04 -2.92 0.16
CA GLY A 161 18.50 -2.82 0.05
C GLY A 161 19.06 -1.39 0.01
N LYS A 162 18.20 -0.36 -0.07
CA LYS A 162 18.59 1.06 -0.04
C LYS A 162 18.53 1.68 1.35
N ILE A 163 17.81 1.02 2.26
CA ILE A 163 17.55 1.43 3.65
C ILE A 163 18.46 0.59 4.53
#